data_AF-A0A1B8UIV9-F1
#
_entry.id   AF-A0A1B8UIV9-F1
#
_cell.length_a   1.000
_cell.length_b   1.000
_cell.length_c   1.000
_cell.angle_alpha   90.00
_cell.angle_beta   90.00
_cell.angle_gamma   90.00
#
_symmetry.space_group_name_H-M   'P 1'
#
loop_
_entity.id
_entity.type
_entity.pdbx_description
1 polymer ?
#
loop_
_entity_poly.entity_id
_entity_poly.type
_entity_poly.pdbx_seq_one_letter_code
_entity_poly.pdbx_strand_id
1 'polypeptide(L)'
;MLKMPQQHYIRFLREAEGCSVRDIARQMGIHWRTAKKYADQSDWNESTGKRKSRSPVMGPFMDIVDTWLEEDRLLPRKQRHTGIRIYQRLRDEYQFTGGQRTVLAYVQKRKNEMQLSRAKIYERLEHPPE
;
A
#
# COMPACT_ATOMS: atom_id res chain seq x y z
N MET A 1 -15.72 16.65 -14.67
CA MET A 1 -15.81 15.24 -14.25
C MET A 1 -17.28 14.85 -14.28
N LEU A 2 -17.65 13.74 -14.93
CA LEU A 2 -19.06 13.31 -15.00
C LEU A 2 -19.54 12.84 -13.63
N LYS A 3 -20.82 13.06 -13.31
CA LYS A 3 -21.40 12.56 -12.06
C LYS A 3 -21.58 11.03 -12.12
N MET A 4 -21.57 10.36 -10.96
CA MET A 4 -21.78 8.90 -10.87
C MET A 4 -22.98 8.40 -11.70
N PRO A 5 -24.16 9.06 -11.73
CA PRO A 5 -25.28 8.60 -12.56
C PRO A 5 -24.97 8.59 -14.07
N GLN A 6 -24.24 9.60 -14.57
CA GLN A 6 -23.87 9.68 -15.98
C GLN A 6 -22.85 8.59 -16.35
N GLN A 7 -21.95 8.29 -15.43
CA GLN A 7 -20.97 7.23 -15.55
C GLN A 7 -21.64 5.84 -15.62
N HIS A 8 -22.59 5.56 -14.72
CA HIS A 8 -23.39 4.33 -14.76
C HIS A 8 -24.25 4.24 -16.01
N TYR A 9 -24.80 5.36 -16.48
CA TYR A 9 -25.61 5.37 -17.69
C TYR A 9 -24.77 5.05 -18.95
N ILE A 10 -23.54 5.58 -19.06
CA ILE A 10 -22.61 5.20 -20.12
C ILE A 10 -22.34 3.69 -20.15
N ARG A 11 -22.21 3.08 -18.97
CA ARG A 11 -22.01 1.63 -18.85
C ARG A 11 -23.27 0.85 -19.26
N PHE A 12 -24.44 1.29 -18.83
CA PHE A 12 -25.72 0.69 -19.23
C PHE A 12 -25.89 0.68 -20.75
N LEU A 13 -25.60 1.79 -21.43
CA LEU A 13 -25.66 1.88 -22.90
C LEU A 13 -24.71 0.88 -23.57
N ARG A 14 -23.55 0.59 -22.97
CA ARG A 14 -22.59 -0.35 -23.53
C ARG A 14 -22.96 -1.82 -23.28
N GLU A 15 -23.38 -2.15 -22.05
CA GLU A 15 -23.64 -3.53 -21.63
C GLU A 15 -25.04 -4.01 -22.00
N ALA A 16 -26.07 -3.18 -21.79
CA ALA A 16 -27.47 -3.56 -21.99
C ALA A 16 -27.97 -3.24 -23.40
N GLU A 17 -27.65 -2.07 -23.93
CA GLU A 17 -28.09 -1.64 -25.27
C GLU A 17 -27.10 -2.01 -26.39
N GLY A 18 -25.88 -2.42 -26.05
CA GLY A 18 -24.85 -2.81 -27.03
C GLY A 18 -24.35 -1.64 -27.89
N CYS A 19 -24.56 -0.39 -27.47
CA CYS A 19 -24.17 0.78 -28.24
C CYS A 19 -22.65 0.88 -28.42
N SER A 20 -22.22 1.36 -29.59
CA SER A 20 -20.81 1.64 -29.82
C SER A 20 -20.36 2.88 -29.01
N VAL A 21 -19.07 2.97 -28.69
CA VAL A 21 -18.50 4.14 -27.99
C VAL A 21 -18.78 5.46 -28.73
N ARG A 22 -18.86 5.42 -30.08
CA ARG A 22 -19.18 6.60 -30.89
C ARG A 22 -20.64 7.02 -30.74
N ASP A 23 -21.56 6.06 -30.62
CA ASP A 23 -22.98 6.35 -30.43
C ASP A 23 -23.24 6.88 -29.01
N ILE A 24 -22.60 6.29 -28.01
CA ILE A 24 -22.60 6.79 -26.62
C ILE A 24 -22.07 8.23 -26.56
N ALA A 25 -20.96 8.52 -27.26
CA ALA A 25 -20.40 9.87 -27.32
C ALA A 25 -21.36 10.88 -27.95
N ARG A 26 -22.06 10.49 -29.02
CA ARG A 26 -23.06 11.32 -29.70
C ARG A 26 -24.30 11.54 -28.84
N GLN A 27 -24.84 10.49 -28.23
CA GLN A 27 -26.03 10.52 -27.38
C GLN A 27 -25.82 11.33 -26.10
N MET A 28 -24.66 11.19 -25.47
CA MET A 28 -24.31 11.90 -24.24
C MET A 28 -23.67 13.27 -24.48
N GLY A 29 -23.35 13.63 -25.73
CA GLY A 29 -22.65 14.88 -26.06
C GLY A 29 -21.26 14.99 -25.43
N ILE A 30 -20.57 13.86 -25.19
CA ILE A 30 -19.25 13.82 -24.55
C ILE A 30 -18.17 13.40 -25.53
N HIS A 31 -16.92 13.77 -25.22
CA HIS A 31 -15.78 13.35 -26.01
C HIS A 31 -15.60 11.81 -25.97
N TRP A 32 -15.29 11.20 -27.12
CA TRP A 32 -15.21 9.74 -27.27
C TRP A 32 -14.23 9.05 -26.30
N ARG A 33 -13.13 9.73 -25.91
CA ARG A 33 -12.20 9.19 -24.89
C ARG A 33 -12.86 9.03 -23.53
N THR A 34 -13.74 9.96 -23.16
CA THR A 34 -14.51 9.93 -21.91
C THR A 34 -15.57 8.83 -21.95
N ALA A 35 -16.27 8.71 -23.08
CA ALA A 35 -17.21 7.61 -23.31
C ALA A 35 -16.50 6.25 -23.21
N LYS A 36 -15.34 6.09 -23.87
CA LYS A 36 -14.53 4.86 -23.82
C LYS A 36 -14.09 4.54 -22.39
N LYS A 37 -13.53 5.53 -21.69
CA LYS A 37 -13.04 5.39 -20.31
C LYS A 37 -14.11 4.75 -19.43
N TYR A 38 -15.31 5.29 -19.46
CA TYR A 38 -16.39 4.85 -18.56
C TYR A 38 -17.19 3.65 -19.11
N ALA A 39 -17.22 3.44 -20.43
CA ALA A 39 -17.88 2.27 -21.02
C ALA A 39 -17.10 0.97 -20.79
N ASP A 40 -15.76 1.04 -20.78
CA ASP A 40 -14.89 -0.13 -20.61
C ASP A 40 -14.39 -0.29 -19.15
N GLN A 41 -14.77 0.60 -18.24
CA GLN A 41 -14.35 0.56 -16.83
C GLN A 41 -15.15 -0.53 -16.07
N SER A 42 -14.46 -1.61 -15.69
CA SER A 42 -15.03 -2.73 -14.95
C SER A 42 -15.06 -2.51 -13.43
N ASP A 43 -14.06 -1.81 -12.91
CA ASP A 43 -13.92 -1.52 -11.47
C ASP A 43 -14.16 -0.03 -11.18
N TRP A 44 -15.21 0.23 -10.42
CA TRP A 44 -15.64 1.56 -9.96
C TRP A 44 -15.44 1.75 -8.47
N ASN A 45 -14.90 0.74 -7.79
CA ASN A 45 -14.56 0.89 -6.40
C ASN A 45 -13.32 1.80 -6.34
N GLU A 46 -13.49 2.97 -5.72
CA GLU A 46 -12.31 3.75 -5.36
C GLU A 46 -11.45 2.86 -4.46
N SER A 47 -10.19 2.66 -4.87
CA SER A 47 -9.17 2.12 -3.98
C SER A 47 -9.12 3.06 -2.78
N THR A 48 -9.87 2.71 -1.73
CA THR A 48 -9.83 3.41 -0.47
C THR A 48 -8.49 3.01 0.11
N GLY A 49 -7.46 3.79 -0.25
CA GLY A 49 -6.12 3.62 0.29
C GLY A 49 -6.28 3.51 1.80
N LYS A 50 -5.77 2.41 2.38
CA LYS A 50 -5.90 2.16 3.83
C LYS A 50 -5.48 3.43 4.55
N ARG A 51 -6.40 4.07 5.27
CA ARG A 51 -6.08 5.24 6.09
C ARG A 51 -4.89 4.85 6.96
N LYS A 52 -3.76 5.54 6.80
CA LYS A 52 -2.59 5.31 7.66
C LYS A 52 -3.08 5.51 9.10
N SER A 53 -3.15 4.42 9.87
CA SER A 53 -3.55 4.49 11.26
C SER A 53 -2.60 5.47 11.96
N ARG A 54 -3.15 6.58 12.46
CA ARG A 54 -2.38 7.51 13.27
C ARG A 54 -1.93 6.71 14.48
N SER A 55 -0.63 6.48 14.60
CA SER A 55 -0.02 5.83 15.75
C SER A 55 0.52 6.95 16.64
N PRO A 56 -0.30 7.64 17.45
CA PRO A 56 0.11 8.86 18.16
C PRO A 56 1.28 8.64 19.11
N VAL A 57 1.34 7.45 19.74
CA VAL A 57 2.39 7.11 20.70
C VAL A 57 3.62 6.53 20.03
N MET A 58 3.47 5.62 19.06
CA MET A 58 4.60 4.97 18.39
C MET A 58 5.24 5.87 17.32
N GLY A 59 4.45 6.76 16.73
CA GLY A 59 4.81 7.57 15.56
C GLY A 59 6.15 8.29 15.70
N PRO A 60 6.38 9.06 16.77
CA PRO A 60 7.64 9.79 16.97
C PRO A 60 8.88 8.89 17.13
N PHE A 61 8.68 7.62 17.50
CA PHE A 61 9.77 6.67 17.77
C PHE A 61 9.98 5.66 16.64
N MET A 62 9.17 5.73 15.58
CA MET A 62 9.27 4.82 14.43
C MET A 62 10.65 4.90 13.78
N ASP A 63 11.14 6.12 13.52
CA ASP A 63 12.42 6.34 12.84
C ASP A 63 13.61 5.83 13.66
N ILE A 64 13.54 5.95 14.99
CA ILE A 64 14.56 5.44 15.92
C ILE A 64 14.60 3.91 15.86
N VAL A 65 13.44 3.26 15.94
CA VAL A 65 13.35 1.80 15.87
C VAL A 65 13.79 1.28 14.51
N ASP A 66 13.42 1.97 13.43
CA ASP A 66 13.84 1.64 12.07
C ASP A 66 15.36 1.69 11.94
N THR A 67 16.00 2.73 12.48
CA THR A 67 17.46 2.86 12.49
C THR A 67 18.11 1.66 13.20
N TRP A 68 17.65 1.31 14.40
CA TRP A 68 18.20 0.15 15.13
C TRP A 68 17.97 -1.18 14.39
N LEU A 69 16.84 -1.34 13.71
CA LEU A 69 16.56 -2.54 12.92
C LEU A 69 17.45 -2.64 11.67
N GLU A 70 17.83 -1.50 11.08
CA GLU A 70 18.78 -1.45 9.96
C GLU A 70 20.21 -1.75 10.41
N GLU A 71 20.64 -1.19 11.55
CA GLU A 71 21.92 -1.51 12.19
C GLU A 71 22.00 -3.00 12.56
N ASP A 72 20.96 -3.54 13.17
CA ASP A 72 20.84 -4.97 13.50
C ASP A 72 21.05 -5.88 12.29
N ARG A 73 20.69 -5.43 11.09
CA ARG A 73 20.85 -6.23 9.87
C ARG A 73 22.32 -6.49 9.55
N LEU A 74 23.18 -5.53 9.85
CA LEU A 74 24.63 -5.62 9.64
C LEU A 74 25.30 -6.52 10.68
N LEU A 75 24.65 -6.72 11.82
CA LEU A 75 25.17 -7.55 12.90
C LEU A 75 24.89 -9.05 12.71
N PRO A 76 25.76 -9.92 13.26
CA PRO A 76 25.51 -11.35 13.36
C PRO A 76 24.19 -11.65 14.07
N ARG A 77 23.50 -12.73 13.67
CA ARG A 77 22.15 -13.07 14.17
C ARG A 77 22.03 -13.08 15.70
N LYS A 78 23.08 -13.50 16.41
CA LYS A 78 23.10 -13.59 17.88
C LYS A 78 23.23 -12.23 18.59
N GLN A 79 23.68 -11.19 17.88
CA GLN A 79 23.91 -9.84 18.42
C GLN A 79 22.78 -8.86 18.11
N ARG A 80 21.78 -9.28 17.32
CA ARG A 80 20.65 -8.43 16.95
C ARG A 80 19.74 -8.19 18.13
N HIS A 81 19.20 -6.98 18.24
CA HIS A 81 18.23 -6.66 19.27
C HIS A 81 16.96 -7.49 19.10
N THR A 82 16.48 -8.02 20.22
CA THR A 82 15.12 -8.57 20.31
C THR A 82 14.13 -7.41 20.41
N GLY A 83 12.87 -7.63 20.00
CA GLY A 83 11.84 -6.59 20.15
C GLY A 83 11.62 -6.15 21.60
N ILE A 84 11.90 -7.03 22.56
CA ILE A 84 11.89 -6.71 24.00
C ILE A 84 13.04 -5.75 24.33
N ARG A 85 14.24 -6.00 23.80
CA ARG A 85 15.40 -5.11 24.02
C ARG A 85 15.18 -3.73 23.42
N ILE A 86 14.58 -3.66 22.22
CA ILE A 86 14.18 -2.40 21.58
C ILE A 86 13.19 -1.63 22.47
N TYR A 87 12.19 -2.31 23.04
CA TYR A 87 11.23 -1.66 23.95
C TYR A 87 11.90 -1.13 25.23
N GLN A 88 12.76 -1.93 25.87
CA GLN A 88 13.51 -1.49 27.05
C GLN A 88 14.33 -0.25 26.74
N ARG A 89 15.06 -0.29 25.61
CA ARG A 89 15.89 0.84 25.16
C ARG A 89 15.05 2.09 24.89
N LEU A 90 13.92 1.97 24.19
CA LEU A 90 12.98 3.08 23.98
C LEU A 90 12.46 3.67 25.30
N ARG A 91 12.14 2.81 26.27
CA ARG A 91 11.63 3.26 27.57
C ARG A 91 12.71 3.97 28.38
N ASP A 92 13.90 3.40 28.41
CA ASP A 92 14.98 3.86 29.28
C ASP A 92 15.69 5.11 28.69
N GLU A 93 15.94 5.15 27.37
CA GLU A 93 16.64 6.26 26.71
C GLU A 93 15.68 7.39 26.27
N TYR A 94 14.47 7.06 25.80
CA TYR A 94 13.54 8.02 25.17
C TYR A 94 12.20 8.19 25.91
N GLN A 95 12.09 7.65 27.13
CA GLN A 95 10.92 7.78 28.01
C GLN A 95 9.61 7.37 27.32
N PHE A 96 9.66 6.32 26.51
CA PHE A 96 8.50 5.82 25.78
C PHE A 96 7.34 5.45 26.71
N THR A 97 6.17 6.05 26.47
CA THR A 97 4.96 5.90 27.30
C THR A 97 4.01 4.79 26.83
N GLY A 98 4.27 4.21 25.66
CA GLY A 98 3.44 3.16 25.10
C GLY A 98 3.71 1.78 25.69
N GLY A 99 2.81 0.84 25.41
CA GLY A 99 2.97 -0.55 25.84
C GLY A 99 3.99 -1.33 25.00
N GLN A 100 4.64 -2.32 25.62
CA GLN A 100 5.55 -3.26 24.97
C GLN A 100 4.94 -3.93 23.74
N ARG A 101 3.64 -4.28 23.78
CA ARG A 101 2.92 -4.88 22.65
C ARG A 101 2.92 -3.99 21.40
N THR A 102 2.84 -2.67 21.57
CA THR A 102 2.87 -1.71 20.46
C THR A 102 4.22 -1.74 19.74
N VAL A 103 5.32 -1.74 20.51
CA VAL A 103 6.68 -1.82 19.95
C VAL A 103 6.91 -3.16 19.27
N LEU A 104 6.53 -4.27 19.91
CA LEU A 104 6.65 -5.61 19.33
C LEU A 104 5.87 -5.74 18.01
N ALA A 105 4.63 -5.25 17.97
CA ALA A 105 3.81 -5.27 16.76
C ALA A 105 4.45 -4.44 15.64
N TYR A 106 4.99 -3.26 15.96
CA TYR A 106 5.70 -2.42 15.01
C TYR A 106 6.97 -3.11 14.48
N VAL A 107 7.82 -3.63 15.37
CA VAL A 107 9.05 -4.35 15.01
C VAL A 107 8.74 -5.55 14.11
N GLN A 108 7.71 -6.34 14.44
CA GLN A 108 7.33 -7.49 13.63
C GLN A 108 6.86 -7.07 12.24
N LYS A 109 6.00 -6.04 12.17
CA LYS A 109 5.52 -5.49 10.91
C LYS A 109 6.69 -5.03 10.05
N ARG A 110 7.63 -4.27 10.62
CA ARG A 110 8.78 -3.73 9.90
C ARG A 110 9.73 -4.83 9.41
N LYS A 111 9.98 -5.85 10.23
CA LYS A 111 10.78 -7.02 9.82
C LYS A 111 10.13 -7.76 8.65
N ASN A 112 8.80 -7.93 8.66
CA ASN A 112 8.08 -8.54 7.53
C ASN A 112 8.18 -7.69 6.25
N GLU A 113 8.04 -6.37 6.35
CA GLU A 113 8.19 -5.45 5.22
C GLU A 113 9.60 -5.51 4.63
N MET A 114 10.63 -5.57 5.47
CA MET A 114 12.03 -5.74 5.05
C MET A 114 12.30 -7.11 4.40
N GLN A 115 11.64 -8.18 4.87
CA GLN A 115 11.73 -9.49 4.22
C GLN A 115 11.04 -9.49 2.86
N LEU A 116 9.87 -8.88 2.75
CA LEU A 116 9.12 -8.77 1.51
C LEU A 116 9.87 -7.93 0.48
N SER A 117 10.47 -6.81 0.89
CA SER A 117 11.32 -6.02 -0.02
C SER A 117 12.50 -6.84 -0.53
N ARG A 118 13.13 -7.64 0.34
CA ARG A 118 14.22 -8.54 -0.06
C ARG A 118 13.74 -9.62 -1.04
N ALA A 119 12.58 -10.22 -0.80
CA ALA A 119 12.01 -11.23 -1.71
C ALA A 119 11.71 -10.64 -3.10
N LYS A 120 11.27 -9.39 -3.18
CA LYS A 120 11.04 -8.69 -4.45
C LYS A 120 12.32 -8.41 -5.25
N ILE A 121 13.47 -8.26 -4.59
CA ILE A 121 14.76 -8.05 -5.27
C ILE A 121 15.21 -9.32 -6.01
N TYR A 122 14.81 -10.50 -5.54
CA TYR A 122 15.07 -11.76 -6.23
C TYR A 122 14.06 -12.00 -7.35
N GLU A 123 14.10 -11.19 -8.40
CA GLU A 123 13.46 -11.53 -9.67
C GLU A 123 14.33 -12.58 -10.38
N ARG A 124 13.71 -13.66 -10.86
CA ARG A 124 14.41 -14.77 -11.52
C ARG A 124 14.98 -14.27 -12.84
N LEU A 125 16.30 -14.16 -12.92
CA LEU A 125 16.99 -13.90 -14.18
C LEU A 125 16.87 -15.16 -15.05
N GLU A 126 16.13 -15.07 -16.16
CA GLU A 126 16.11 -16.10 -17.19
C GLU A 126 17.49 -16.10 -17.87
N HIS A 127 18.26 -17.18 -17.68
CA HIS A 127 19.50 -17.36 -18.42
C HIS A 127 19.18 -17.88 -19.83
N PRO A 128 19.72 -17.28 -20.90
CA PRO A 128 19.54 -17.78 -22.26
C PRO A 128 20.04 -19.24 -22.37
N PRO A 129 19.35 -20.11 -23.14
CA PRO A 129 19.84 -21.45 -23.41
C PRO A 129 21.19 -21.39 -24.14
N GLU A 130 22.12 -22.29 -23.77
CA GLU A 130 23.45 -22.46 -24.36
C GLU A 130 23.42 -22.83 -25.85
#